data_AF-A0A1Z4GBM7-F1
#
_entry.id   AF-A0A1Z4GBM7-F1
#
_cell.length_a   1.000
_cell.length_b   1.000
_cell.length_c   1.000
_cell.angle_alpha   90.00
_cell.angle_beta   90.00
_cell.angle_gamma   90.00
#
_symmetry.space_group_name_H-M   'P 1'
#
loop_
_entity.id
_entity.type
_entity.pdbx_description
1 polymer ?
#
loop_
_entity_poly.entity_id
_entity_poly.type
_entity_poly.pdbx_seq_one_letter_code
_entity_poly.pdbx_strand_id
1 'polypeptide(L)'
;MNHEPVNNIISVVGNKTIDGLSTIIAQLQAEPKDSIDLQKLQNTENELQDILLMLQFELKQAKDKSNWDLVNTLRPAIHECKYTIDSVRAAIINKIVIGVNSENIQEMQKILADIDEARKTQMQINVAIGLFSFLRKLLSGRILL
;
A
#
# COMPACT_ATOMS: atom_id res chain seq x y z
N MET A 1 -20.54 5.51 -26.75
CA MET A 1 -20.39 5.85 -25.32
C MET A 1 -18.93 5.61 -24.96
N ASN A 2 -18.19 6.67 -24.68
CA ASN A 2 -16.73 6.62 -24.50
C ASN A 2 -16.41 6.16 -23.07
N HIS A 3 -15.97 4.91 -22.91
CA HIS A 3 -15.59 4.30 -21.62
C HIS A 3 -14.19 4.74 -21.11
N GLU A 4 -13.54 5.69 -21.76
CA GLU A 4 -12.14 6.08 -21.48
C GLU A 4 -11.85 6.84 -20.16
N PRO A 5 -12.76 7.63 -19.53
CA PRO A 5 -12.33 8.47 -18.40
C PRO A 5 -12.10 7.71 -17.09
N VAL A 6 -12.76 6.55 -16.88
CA VAL A 6 -12.63 5.78 -15.63
C VAL A 6 -11.32 4.99 -15.58
N ASN A 7 -10.94 4.40 -16.72
CA ASN A 7 -9.73 3.61 -16.87
C ASN A 7 -8.45 4.44 -16.65
N ASN A 8 -8.47 5.71 -17.06
CA ASN A 8 -7.34 6.60 -16.87
C ASN A 8 -7.14 6.97 -15.38
N ILE A 9 -8.24 7.23 -14.65
CA ILE A 9 -8.17 7.59 -13.22
C ILE A 9 -7.68 6.39 -12.38
N ILE A 10 -8.20 5.18 -12.64
CA ILE A 10 -7.74 3.96 -11.95
C ILE A 10 -6.24 3.74 -12.16
N SER A 11 -5.77 3.91 -13.39
CA SER A 11 -4.35 3.75 -13.73
C SER A 11 -3.48 4.79 -13.01
N VAL A 12 -3.85 6.06 -13.05
CA VAL A 12 -3.08 7.14 -12.40
C VAL A 12 -3.02 6.96 -10.89
N VAL A 13 -4.16 6.73 -10.25
CA VAL A 13 -4.26 6.60 -8.78
C VAL A 13 -3.60 5.31 -8.31
N GLY A 14 -3.83 4.22 -9.03
CA GLY A 14 -3.23 2.92 -8.75
C GLY A 14 -1.71 2.96 -8.87
N ASN A 15 -1.16 3.55 -9.94
CA ASN A 15 0.28 3.67 -10.11
C ASN A 15 0.93 4.53 -9.02
N LYS A 16 0.36 5.69 -8.68
CA LYS A 16 0.87 6.54 -7.59
C LYS A 16 0.87 5.82 -6.25
N THR A 17 -0.19 5.06 -5.97
CA THR A 17 -0.32 4.26 -4.74
C THR A 17 0.73 3.16 -4.71
N ILE A 18 0.91 2.43 -5.81
CA ILE A 18 1.94 1.39 -5.97
C ILE A 18 3.34 1.97 -5.80
N ASP A 19 3.63 3.12 -6.43
CA ASP A 19 4.94 3.78 -6.36
C ASP A 19 5.28 4.13 -4.91
N GLY A 20 4.35 4.80 -4.21
CA GLY A 20 4.53 5.14 -2.80
C GLY A 20 4.76 3.89 -1.92
N LEU A 21 3.96 2.84 -2.11
CA LEU A 21 4.12 1.60 -1.34
C LEU A 21 5.44 0.88 -1.65
N SER A 22 5.88 0.92 -2.90
CA SER A 22 7.17 0.33 -3.30
C SER A 22 8.34 1.10 -2.68
N THR A 23 8.24 2.44 -2.62
CA THR A 23 9.22 3.28 -1.93
C THR A 23 9.29 2.96 -0.44
N ILE A 24 8.15 2.90 0.25
CA ILE A 24 8.07 2.51 1.67
C ILE A 24 8.76 1.16 1.88
N ILE A 25 8.42 0.17 1.07
CA ILE A 25 8.98 -1.17 1.15
C ILE A 25 10.51 -1.15 0.99
N ALA A 26 11.03 -0.44 -0.01
CA ALA A 26 12.47 -0.33 -0.24
C ALA A 26 13.20 0.35 0.92
N GLN A 27 12.60 1.40 1.51
CA GLN A 27 13.16 2.07 2.70
C GLN A 27 13.26 1.12 3.90
N LEU A 28 12.28 0.24 4.09
CA LEU A 28 12.25 -0.76 5.17
C LEU A 28 13.26 -1.90 4.93
N GLN A 29 13.66 -2.17 3.68
CA GLN A 29 14.63 -3.22 3.34
C GLN A 29 16.10 -2.83 3.54
N ALA A 30 16.43 -1.55 3.49
CA ALA A 30 17.82 -1.09 3.45
C ALA A 30 18.58 -1.23 4.80
N GLU A 31 17.94 -1.76 5.85
CA GLU A 31 18.50 -1.88 7.20
C GLU A 31 18.99 -3.30 7.53
N PRO A 32 19.97 -3.46 8.43
CA PRO A 32 20.31 -4.73 9.04
C PRO A 32 19.10 -5.36 9.74
N LYS A 33 19.04 -6.70 9.78
CA LYS A 33 17.91 -7.53 10.22
C LYS A 33 17.41 -7.30 11.66
N ASP A 34 18.04 -6.43 12.43
CA ASP A 34 17.94 -6.39 13.89
C ASP A 34 17.25 -5.12 14.46
N SER A 35 16.88 -4.14 13.64
CA SER A 35 15.96 -3.06 14.04
C SER A 35 15.56 -2.16 12.87
N ILE A 36 14.26 -1.97 12.62
CA ILE A 36 13.81 -0.83 11.81
C ILE A 36 13.76 0.41 12.71
N ASP A 37 14.44 1.48 12.30
CA ASP A 37 14.48 2.75 13.01
C ASP A 37 13.06 3.36 13.19
N LEU A 38 12.77 3.86 14.39
CA LEU A 38 11.56 4.60 14.73
C LEU A 38 11.30 5.76 13.76
N GLN A 39 12.35 6.48 13.36
CA GLN A 39 12.22 7.59 12.43
C GLN A 39 11.70 7.13 11.05
N LYS A 40 12.10 5.93 10.60
CA LYS A 40 11.61 5.35 9.35
C LYS A 40 10.16 4.88 9.46
N LEU A 41 9.76 4.32 10.60
CA LEU A 41 8.36 3.99 10.85
C LEU A 41 7.48 5.24 10.86
N GLN A 42 7.95 6.35 11.44
CA GLN A 42 7.24 7.63 11.39
C GLN A 42 7.13 8.18 9.97
N ASN A 43 8.20 8.08 9.17
CA ASN A 43 8.15 8.45 7.75
C ASN A 43 7.16 7.57 6.98
N THR A 44 7.18 6.26 7.24
CA THR A 44 6.22 5.31 6.66
C THR A 44 4.78 5.66 7.03
N GLU A 45 4.52 6.06 8.28
CA GLU A 45 3.19 6.53 8.70
C GLU A 45 2.76 7.76 7.90
N ASN A 46 3.64 8.75 7.76
CA ASN A 46 3.34 9.98 7.02
C ASN A 46 3.07 9.70 5.53
N GLU A 47 3.90 8.89 4.87
CA GLU A 47 3.71 8.51 3.48
C GLU A 47 2.39 7.75 3.26
N LEU A 48 2.02 6.85 4.19
CA LEU A 48 0.72 6.18 4.13
C LEU A 48 -0.45 7.13 4.39
N GLN A 49 -0.31 8.14 5.25
CA GLN A 49 -1.33 9.15 5.46
C GLN A 49 -1.55 9.99 4.17
N ASP A 50 -0.49 10.33 3.45
CA ASP A 50 -0.60 11.04 2.17
C ASP A 50 -1.31 10.19 1.10
N ILE A 51 -0.96 8.90 1.01
CA ILE A 51 -1.65 7.93 0.15
C ILE A 51 -3.14 7.84 0.52
N LEU A 52 -3.45 7.76 1.82
CA LEU A 52 -4.83 7.71 2.30
C LEU A 52 -5.64 8.94 1.87
N LEU A 53 -5.05 10.14 2.01
CA LEU A 53 -5.69 11.39 1.59
C LEU A 53 -5.97 11.40 0.08
N MET A 54 -5.00 10.95 -0.72
CA MET A 54 -5.17 10.83 -2.17
C MET A 54 -6.33 9.89 -2.53
N LEU A 55 -6.36 8.69 -1.93
CA LEU A 55 -7.43 7.72 -2.18
C LEU A 55 -8.82 8.26 -1.75
N GLN A 56 -8.90 8.97 -0.61
CA GLN A 56 -10.14 9.56 -0.13
C GLN A 56 -10.63 10.71 -1.02
N PHE A 57 -9.71 11.54 -1.52
CA PHE A 57 -10.02 12.58 -2.48
C PHE A 57 -10.63 11.99 -3.76
N GLU A 58 -10.03 10.94 -4.30
CA GLU A 58 -10.52 10.25 -5.50
C GLU A 58 -11.86 9.54 -5.25
N LEU A 59 -12.06 8.94 -4.07
CA LEU A 59 -13.35 8.38 -3.69
C LEU A 59 -14.44 9.45 -3.67
N LYS A 60 -14.13 10.65 -3.16
CA LYS A 60 -15.07 11.78 -3.15
C LYS A 60 -15.42 12.20 -4.58
N GLN A 61 -14.42 12.40 -5.43
CA GLN A 61 -14.65 12.73 -6.84
C GLN A 61 -15.50 11.66 -7.57
N ALA A 62 -15.24 10.38 -7.30
CA ALA A 62 -15.99 9.27 -7.88
C ALA A 62 -17.46 9.29 -7.44
N LYS A 63 -17.74 9.57 -6.16
CA LYS A 63 -19.11 9.74 -5.65
C LYS A 63 -19.81 10.93 -6.28
N ASP A 64 -19.14 12.09 -6.35
CA ASP A 64 -19.70 13.32 -6.94
C ASP A 64 -20.09 13.10 -8.41
N LYS A 65 -19.35 12.23 -9.12
CA LYS A 65 -19.61 11.84 -10.52
C LYS A 65 -20.51 10.60 -10.67
N SER A 66 -21.04 10.05 -9.58
CA SER A 66 -21.82 8.79 -9.56
C SER A 66 -21.11 7.60 -10.23
N ASN A 67 -19.78 7.58 -10.20
CA ASN A 67 -18.97 6.49 -10.73
C ASN A 67 -18.83 5.37 -9.69
N TRP A 68 -19.87 4.55 -9.59
CA TRP A 68 -19.97 3.52 -8.55
C TRP A 68 -18.95 2.39 -8.69
N ASP A 69 -18.50 2.08 -9.90
CA ASP A 69 -17.45 1.09 -10.14
C ASP A 69 -16.12 1.53 -9.51
N LEU A 70 -15.75 2.79 -9.73
CA LEU A 70 -14.56 3.37 -9.10
C LEU A 70 -14.73 3.49 -7.57
N VAL A 71 -15.92 3.84 -7.08
CA VAL A 71 -16.22 3.86 -5.63
C VAL A 71 -16.02 2.47 -5.00
N ASN A 72 -16.52 1.42 -5.66
CA ASN A 72 -16.40 0.05 -5.18
C ASN A 72 -14.95 -0.46 -5.22
N THR A 73 -14.13 0.09 -6.12
CA THR A 73 -12.70 -0.22 -6.26
C THR A 73 -11.85 0.51 -5.21
N LEU A 74 -12.14 1.77 -4.92
CA LEU A 74 -11.36 2.60 -3.99
C LEU A 74 -11.64 2.29 -2.52
N ARG A 75 -12.87 1.86 -2.17
CA ARG A 75 -13.26 1.57 -0.79
C ARG A 75 -12.36 0.50 -0.12
N PRO A 76 -12.10 -0.67 -0.74
CA PRO A 76 -11.19 -1.67 -0.17
C PRO A 76 -9.76 -1.14 -0.01
N ALA A 77 -9.23 -0.39 -1.00
CA ALA A 77 -7.88 0.18 -0.91
C ALA A 77 -7.75 1.17 0.25
N ILE A 78 -8.75 2.04 0.46
CA ILE A 78 -8.79 2.96 1.61
C ILE A 78 -8.84 2.20 2.93
N HIS A 79 -9.61 1.11 2.98
CA HIS A 79 -9.72 0.28 4.18
C HIS A 79 -8.36 -0.33 4.52
N GLU A 80 -7.73 -1.02 3.57
CA GLU A 80 -6.41 -1.64 3.79
C GLU A 80 -5.31 -0.62 4.12
N CYS A 81 -5.35 0.56 3.50
CA CYS A 81 -4.44 1.65 3.83
C CYS A 81 -4.56 2.08 5.31
N LYS A 82 -5.78 2.24 5.83
CA LYS A 82 -6.02 2.55 7.24
C LYS A 82 -5.49 1.46 8.18
N TYR A 83 -5.76 0.20 7.87
CA TYR A 83 -5.25 -0.92 8.66
C TYR A 83 -3.73 -1.00 8.68
N THR A 84 -3.10 -0.66 7.55
CA THR A 84 -1.64 -0.59 7.44
C THR A 84 -1.09 0.52 8.33
N ILE A 85 -1.68 1.72 8.30
CA ILE A 85 -1.32 2.84 9.19
C ILE A 85 -1.43 2.43 10.67
N ASP A 86 -2.54 1.78 11.06
CA ASP A 86 -2.73 1.33 12.44
C ASP A 86 -1.67 0.30 12.86
N SER A 87 -1.20 -0.52 11.93
CA SER A 87 -0.12 -1.48 12.17
C SER A 87 1.25 -0.81 12.28
N VAL A 88 1.52 0.24 11.50
CA VAL A 88 2.71 1.10 11.68
C VAL A 88 2.70 1.74 13.06
N ARG A 89 1.58 2.34 13.46
CA ARG A 89 1.42 2.95 14.79
C ARG A 89 1.64 1.95 15.91
N ALA A 90 1.11 0.74 15.77
CA ALA A 90 1.35 -0.34 16.73
C ALA A 90 2.84 -0.70 16.81
N ALA A 91 3.55 -0.79 15.68
CA ALA A 91 4.99 -1.05 15.65
C ALA A 91 5.81 0.08 16.30
N ILE A 92 5.44 1.34 16.08
CA ILE A 92 6.02 2.53 16.72
C ILE A 92 5.86 2.47 18.25
N ILE A 93 4.63 2.25 18.74
CA ILE A 93 4.31 2.20 20.17
C ILE A 93 5.07 1.05 20.86
N ASN A 94 5.08 -0.12 20.22
CA ASN A 94 5.67 -1.33 20.78
C ASN A 94 7.19 -1.43 20.55
N LYS A 95 7.79 -0.46 19.85
CA LYS A 95 9.22 -0.46 19.46
C LYS A 95 9.67 -1.81 18.88
N ILE A 96 8.82 -2.40 18.03
CA ILE A 96 9.04 -3.75 17.51
C ILE A 96 10.24 -3.74 16.57
N VAL A 97 11.20 -4.63 16.85
CA VAL A 97 12.21 -5.04 15.89
C VAL A 97 11.52 -5.87 14.82
N ILE A 98 11.38 -5.31 13.61
CA ILE A 98 10.81 -6.02 12.47
C ILE A 98 11.94 -6.76 11.76
N GLY A 99 12.00 -8.07 11.95
CA GLY A 99 12.92 -8.95 11.22
C GLY A 99 12.39 -9.22 9.82
N VAL A 100 13.10 -8.76 8.78
CA VAL A 100 12.79 -9.13 7.39
C VAL A 100 13.42 -10.49 7.09
N ASN A 101 12.59 -11.52 6.89
CA ASN A 101 13.06 -12.87 6.57
C ASN A 101 12.95 -13.20 5.07
N SER A 102 13.42 -14.39 4.66
CA SER A 102 13.41 -14.80 3.25
C SER A 102 12.00 -14.94 2.65
N GLU A 103 11.01 -15.30 3.47
CA GLU A 103 9.61 -15.40 3.04
C GLU A 103 9.04 -14.02 2.74
N ASN A 104 9.35 -13.01 3.56
CA ASN A 104 9.03 -11.62 3.26
C ASN A 104 9.62 -11.15 1.95
N ILE A 105 10.88 -11.51 1.67
CA ILE A 105 11.55 -11.12 0.44
C ILE A 105 10.92 -11.81 -0.77
N GLN A 106 10.53 -13.08 -0.67
CA GLN A 106 9.85 -13.80 -1.74
C GLN A 106 8.44 -13.26 -2.01
N GLU A 107 7.63 -13.02 -0.97
CA GLU A 107 6.30 -12.43 -1.11
C GLU A 107 6.40 -11.03 -1.74
N MET A 108 7.44 -10.28 -1.39
CA MET A 108 7.72 -8.98 -2.00
C MET A 108 8.15 -9.07 -3.46
N GLN A 109 9.05 -9.98 -3.82
CA GLN A 109 9.44 -10.21 -5.22
C GLN A 109 8.24 -10.61 -6.08
N LYS A 110 7.36 -11.44 -5.52
CA LYS A 110 6.09 -11.80 -6.15
C LYS A 110 5.20 -10.57 -6.35
N ILE A 111 5.04 -9.73 -5.33
CA ILE A 111 4.23 -8.52 -5.45
C ILE A 111 4.85 -7.53 -6.45
N LEU A 112 6.18 -7.41 -6.52
CA LEU A 112 6.86 -6.60 -7.54
C LEU A 112 6.62 -7.13 -8.96
N ALA A 113 6.61 -8.44 -9.16
CA ALA A 113 6.23 -9.04 -10.43
C ALA A 113 4.73 -8.80 -10.75
N ASP A 114 3.86 -8.93 -9.74
CA ASP A 114 2.43 -8.65 -9.86
C ASP A 114 2.18 -7.16 -10.17
N ILE A 115 3.03 -6.24 -9.67
CA ILE A 115 3.02 -4.80 -10.03
C ILE A 115 3.33 -4.61 -11.51
N ASP A 116 4.37 -5.25 -12.04
CA ASP A 116 4.75 -5.12 -13.45
C ASP A 116 3.68 -5.66 -14.40
N GLU A 117 2.96 -6.70 -13.98
CA GLU A 117 1.80 -7.24 -14.68
C GLU A 117 0.55 -6.34 -14.52
N ALA A 118 0.33 -5.80 -13.32
CA ALA A 118 -0.77 -4.89 -13.06
C ALA A 118 -0.58 -3.50 -13.67
N ARG A 119 0.65 -3.07 -13.97
CA ARG A 119 0.91 -1.87 -14.79
C ARG A 119 0.50 -2.07 -16.24
N LYS A 120 0.51 -3.32 -16.72
CA LYS A 120 0.09 -3.69 -18.08
C LYS A 120 -1.42 -3.98 -18.17
N THR A 121 -2.08 -4.21 -17.04
CA THR A 121 -3.53 -4.50 -16.94
C THR A 121 -4.25 -3.42 -16.13
N GLN A 122 -5.59 -3.40 -16.05
CA GLN A 122 -6.32 -2.39 -15.27
C GLN A 122 -6.39 -2.72 -13.75
N MET A 123 -5.45 -3.53 -13.23
CA MET A 123 -5.54 -4.16 -11.91
C MET A 123 -4.73 -3.45 -10.81
N GLN A 124 -4.26 -2.22 -11.04
CA GLN A 124 -3.32 -1.51 -10.16
C GLN A 124 -3.84 -1.36 -8.72
N ILE A 125 -5.13 -1.07 -8.53
CA ILE A 125 -5.70 -0.93 -7.18
C ILE A 125 -5.77 -2.26 -6.42
N ASN A 126 -5.97 -3.38 -7.13
CA ASN A 126 -5.92 -4.71 -6.50
C ASN A 126 -4.51 -5.06 -6.02
N VAL A 127 -3.49 -4.64 -6.78
CA VAL A 127 -2.10 -4.78 -6.36
C VAL A 127 -1.75 -3.85 -5.19
N ALA A 128 -2.26 -2.62 -5.19
CA ALA A 128 -2.13 -1.73 -4.03
C ALA A 128 -2.73 -2.35 -2.75
N ILE A 129 -3.90 -3.00 -2.85
CA ILE A 129 -4.50 -3.77 -1.75
C ILE A 129 -3.56 -4.89 -1.26
N GLY A 130 -2.95 -5.63 -2.18
CA GLY A 130 -1.95 -6.65 -1.85
C GLY A 130 -0.74 -6.09 -1.10
N LEU A 131 -0.20 -4.96 -1.57
CA LEU A 131 0.92 -4.26 -0.95
C LEU A 131 0.61 -3.78 0.47
N PHE A 132 -0.57 -3.20 0.70
CA PHE A 132 -1.02 -2.82 2.04
C PHE A 132 -1.07 -4.03 2.98
N SER A 133 -1.68 -5.13 2.52
CA SER A 133 -1.77 -6.36 3.32
C SER A 133 -0.39 -6.92 3.65
N PHE A 134 0.55 -6.90 2.71
CA PHE A 134 1.93 -7.30 2.93
C PHE A 134 2.65 -6.42 3.96
N LEU A 135 2.59 -5.09 3.80
CA LEU A 135 3.17 -4.15 4.76
C LEU A 135 2.60 -4.37 6.15
N ARG A 136 1.29 -4.56 6.27
CA ARG A 136 0.65 -4.90 7.54
C ARG A 136 1.23 -6.17 8.16
N LYS A 137 1.37 -7.26 7.39
CA LYS A 137 1.94 -8.51 7.90
C LYS A 137 3.37 -8.29 8.41
N LEU A 138 4.18 -7.60 7.62
CA LEU A 138 5.57 -7.26 7.94
C LEU A 138 5.66 -6.49 9.28
N LEU A 139 4.84 -5.46 9.45
CA LEU A 139 4.86 -4.56 10.61
C LEU A 139 4.23 -5.17 11.85
N SER A 140 3.23 -6.04 11.68
CA SER A 140 2.52 -6.69 12.80
C SER A 140 3.36 -7.77 13.50
N GLY A 141 4.56 -8.08 12.99
CA GLY A 141 5.39 -9.16 13.51
C GLY A 141 4.73 -10.54 13.42
N ARG A 142 3.59 -10.70 12.73
CA ARG A 142 2.90 -11.99 12.52
C ARG A 142 3.59 -12.87 11.46
N ILE A 143 4.91 -12.87 11.51
CA ILE A 143 5.77 -13.92 11.02
C ILE A 143 6.54 -14.38 12.26
N LEU A 144 5.76 -14.74 13.28
CA LEU A 144 6.26 -15.35 14.49
C LEU A 144 6.46 -16.83 14.17
N LEU A 145 7.73 -17.22 14.19
CA LEU A 145 8.27 -18.47 14.73
C LEU A 145 7.62 -19.79 14.30
#